data_AF-A0A532TYZ0-F1
#
_entry.id   AF-A0A532TYZ0-F1
#
_cell.length_a   1.000
_cell.length_b   1.000
_cell.length_c   1.000
_cell.angle_alpha   90.00
_cell.angle_beta   90.00
_cell.angle_gamma   90.00
#
_symmetry.space_group_name_H-M   'P 1'
#
loop_
_entity.id
_entity.type
_entity.pdbx_description
1 polymer ?
#
loop_
_entity_poly.entity_id
_entity_poly.type
_entity_poly.pdbx_seq_one_letter_code
_entity_poly.pdbx_strand_id
1 'polypeptide(L)' 'MAWTPPTKWTVIFSFLVLAGGLFVLSELLLEYTNVLPTLALGTFSSAEVWGMIGMGLVFLAWFLMFLGVRLKGL' A
#
# COMPACT_ATOMS: atom_id res chain seq x y z
N MET A 1 -22.82 12.89 -11.38
CA MET A 1 -22.20 12.59 -10.07
C MET A 1 -21.40 13.80 -9.67
N ALA A 2 -21.81 14.53 -8.64
CA ALA A 2 -20.99 15.62 -8.11
C ALA A 2 -19.71 14.99 -7.54
N TRP A 3 -18.55 15.43 -8.00
CA TRP A 3 -17.28 15.00 -7.43
C TRP A 3 -17.23 15.49 -5.99
N THR A 4 -17.40 14.58 -5.03
CA THR A 4 -17.29 14.89 -3.61
C THR A 4 -15.88 14.53 -3.13
N PRO A 5 -15.15 15.49 -2.54
CA PRO A 5 -13.79 15.22 -2.10
C PRO A 5 -13.78 14.18 -0.98
N PRO A 6 -12.78 13.28 -0.96
CA PRO A 6 -12.65 12.27 0.09
C PRO A 6 -12.47 12.94 1.45
N THR A 7 -12.80 12.21 2.54
CA THR A 7 -12.61 12.77 3.89
C THR A 7 -11.12 12.96 4.19
N LYS A 8 -10.79 13.94 5.04
CA LYS A 8 -9.42 14.16 5.52
C LYS A 8 -8.82 12.87 6.09
N TRP A 9 -9.61 12.09 6.82
CA TRP A 9 -9.19 10.80 7.37
C TRP A 9 -8.86 9.79 6.28
N THR A 10 -9.72 9.63 5.27
CA THR A 10 -9.44 8.73 4.13
C THR A 10 -8.12 9.10 3.44
N VAL A 11 -7.87 10.39 3.24
CA VAL A 11 -6.62 10.87 2.64
C VAL A 11 -5.41 10.53 3.52
N ILE A 12 -5.50 10.78 4.83
CA ILE A 12 -4.40 10.45 5.76
C ILE A 12 -4.12 8.93 5.75
N PHE A 13 -5.16 8.11 5.83
CA PHE A 13 -4.99 6.65 5.82
C PHE A 13 -4.44 6.15 4.49
N SER A 14 -4.91 6.65 3.34
CA SER A 14 -4.38 6.24 2.04
C SER A 14 -2.91 6.65 1.88
N PHE A 15 -2.52 7.83 2.36
CA PHE A 15 -1.12 8.25 2.35
C PHE A 15 -0.22 7.40 3.24
N LEU A 16 -0.68 7.02 4.44
CA LEU A 16 0.09 6.14 5.33
C LEU A 16 0.29 4.75 4.73
N VAL A 17 -0.78 4.18 4.15
CA VAL A 17 -0.70 2.87 3.47
C VAL A 17 0.20 2.94 2.24
N LEU A 18 0.14 4.05 1.47
CA LEU A 18 1.02 4.27 0.32
C LEU A 18 2.48 4.38 0.75
N ALA A 19 2.77 5.19 1.78
CA ALA A 19 4.12 5.35 2.31
C ALA A 19 4.69 4.02 2.81
N GLY A 20 3.88 3.21 3.50
CA GLY A 20 4.26 1.86 3.90
C GLY A 20 4.55 0.93 2.72
N GLY A 21 3.69 0.93 1.70
CA GLY A 21 3.89 0.14 0.48
C GLY A 21 5.16 0.53 -0.29
N LEU A 22 5.39 1.84 -0.45
CA LEU A 22 6.60 2.37 -1.09
C LEU A 22 7.85 2.07 -0.29
N PHE A 23 7.77 2.15 1.05
CA PHE A 23 8.89 1.78 1.92
C PHE A 23 9.30 0.32 1.72
N VAL A 24 8.34 -0.61 1.75
CA VAL A 24 8.60 -2.04 1.52
C VAL A 24 9.23 -2.28 0.14
N LEU A 25 8.71 -1.63 -0.91
CA LEU A 25 9.28 -1.75 -2.27
C LEU A 25 10.68 -1.14 -2.38
N SER A 26 10.92 0.00 -1.71
CA SER A 26 12.24 0.64 -1.72
C SER A 26 13.28 -0.21 -0.98
N GLU A 27 12.91 -0.84 0.14
CA GLU A 27 13.81 -1.76 0.83
C GLU A 27 14.09 -3.02 0.02
N LEU A 28 13.09 -3.52 -0.72
CA LEU A 28 13.29 -4.68 -1.59
C LEU A 28 14.27 -4.39 -2.75
N LEU A 29 14.28 -3.16 -3.27
CA LEU A 29 15.12 -2.79 -4.42
C LEU A 29 16.52 -2.33 -4.02
N LEU A 30 16.64 -1.68 -2.86
CA LEU A 30 17.84 -0.92 -2.49
C LEU A 30 18.49 -1.44 -1.19
N GLU A 31 17.80 -2.29 -0.43
CA GLU A 31 18.30 -3.00 0.75
C GLU A 31 19.01 -2.08 1.77
N TYR A 32 18.47 -0.88 2.01
CA TYR A 32 19.11 0.13 2.86
C TYR A 32 19.22 -0.27 4.31
N THR A 33 18.19 -0.95 4.85
CA THR A 33 18.08 -1.18 6.30
C THR A 33 17.97 -2.64 6.70
N ASN A 34 17.79 -3.58 5.76
CA ASN A 34 17.63 -5.01 6.05
C ASN A 34 16.54 -5.32 7.10
N VAL A 35 15.53 -4.45 7.22
CA VAL A 35 14.47 -4.56 8.24
C VAL A 35 13.44 -5.62 7.86
N LEU A 36 13.39 -6.04 6.59
CA LEU A 36 12.47 -7.08 6.11
C LEU A 36 12.96 -8.46 6.54
N PRO A 37 12.25 -9.17 7.44
CA PRO A 37 12.64 -10.52 7.83
C PRO A 37 12.45 -11.50 6.68
N THR A 38 13.21 -12.59 6.69
CA THR A 38 13.03 -13.70 5.75
C THR A 38 11.67 -14.35 5.97
N LEU A 39 10.74 -14.11 5.04
CA LEU A 39 9.40 -14.66 5.04
C LEU A 39 9.19 -15.45 3.75
N ALA A 40 9.50 -16.75 3.76
CA ALA A 40 9.24 -17.64 2.63
C ALA A 40 7.85 -18.28 2.80
N LEU A 41 7.01 -18.19 1.78
CA LEU A 41 5.68 -18.81 1.76
C LEU A 41 5.67 -19.90 0.69
N GLY A 42 5.82 -21.15 1.13
CA GLY A 42 5.82 -22.32 0.24
C GLY A 42 6.95 -22.25 -0.77
N THR A 43 6.61 -22.11 -2.05
CA THR A 43 7.55 -22.04 -3.17
C THR A 43 8.05 -20.62 -3.48
N PHE A 44 7.47 -19.59 -2.87
CA PHE A 44 7.86 -18.21 -3.13
C PHE A 44 9.06 -17.80 -2.27
N SER A 45 10.04 -17.17 -2.91
CA SER A 45 11.16 -16.53 -2.23
C SER A 45 10.68 -15.36 -1.37
N SER A 46 11.45 -15.00 -0.34
CA SER A 46 11.09 -13.88 0.53
C SER A 46 10.97 -12.56 -0.22
N ALA A 47 11.77 -12.37 -1.27
CA ALA A 47 11.70 -11.19 -2.12
C ALA A 47 10.36 -11.09 -2.87
N GLU A 48 9.88 -12.22 -3.43
CA GLU A 48 8.59 -12.26 -4.12
C GLU A 48 7.43 -12.01 -3.15
N VAL A 49 7.48 -12.59 -1.95
CA VAL A 49 6.45 -12.38 -0.92
C VAL A 49 6.37 -10.90 -0.53
N TRP A 50 7.51 -10.28 -0.21
CA TRP A 50 7.54 -8.86 0.15
C TRP A 50 7.17 -7.95 -1.03
N GLY A 51 7.54 -8.31 -2.25
CA GLY A 51 7.11 -7.62 -3.47
C GLY A 51 5.59 -7.65 -3.66
N MET A 52 4.96 -8.81 -3.44
CA MET A 52 3.50 -8.93 -3.47
C MET A 52 2.82 -8.09 -2.39
N ILE A 53 3.35 -8.08 -1.17
CA ILE A 53 2.83 -7.26 -0.06
C ILE A 53 2.97 -5.77 -0.39
N GLY A 54 4.14 -5.33 -0.87
CA GLY A 54 4.40 -3.94 -1.24
C GLY A 54 3.44 -3.45 -2.34
N MET A 55 3.28 -4.22 -3.41
CA MET A 55 2.31 -3.91 -4.47
C MET A 55 0.86 -3.94 -3.95
N GLY A 56 0.52 -4.89 -3.10
CA GLY A 56 -0.79 -4.98 -2.46
C GLY A 56 -1.13 -3.75 -1.62
N LEU A 57 -0.16 -3.22 -0.86
CA LEU A 57 -0.32 -1.99 -0.08
C LEU A 57 -0.51 -0.76 -0.99
N VAL A 58 0.27 -0.63 -2.07
CA VAL A 58 0.11 0.47 -3.03
C VAL A 58 -1.29 0.43 -3.68
N PHE A 59 -1.74 -0.76 -4.10
CA PHE A 59 -3.09 -0.93 -4.63
C PHE A 59 -4.16 -0.63 -3.59
N LEU A 60 -3.99 -1.08 -2.35
CA LEU A 60 -4.92 -0.82 -1.25
C LEU A 60 -5.02 0.67 -0.93
N ALA A 61 -3.91 1.40 -0.95
CA ALA A 61 -3.89 2.85 -0.77
C ALA A 61 -4.73 3.56 -1.84
N TRP A 62 -4.57 3.17 -3.11
CA TRP A 62 -5.36 3.69 -4.21
C TRP A 62 -6.85 3.34 -4.07
N PHE A 63 -7.14 2.09 -3.70
CA PHE A 63 -8.51 1.62 -3.49
C PHE A 63 -9.22 2.37 -2.36
N LEU A 64 -8.53 2.62 -1.23
CA LEU A 64 -9.08 3.41 -0.12
C LEU A 64 -9.42 4.83 -0.55
N MET A 65 -8.58 5.45 -1.37
CA MET A 65 -8.85 6.79 -1.89
C MET A 65 -10.06 6.81 -2.82
N PHE A 66 -10.20 5.80 -3.70
CA PHE A 66 -11.38 5.62 -4.55
C PHE A 66 -12.66 5.40 -3.73
N LEU A 67 -12.60 4.53 -2.71
CA LEU A 67 -13.72 4.23 -1.84
C LEU A 67 -14.16 5.46 -1.03
N GLY A 68 -13.20 6.25 -0.54
CA GLY A 68 -13.46 7.51 0.16
C GLY A 68 -14.18 8.56 -0.69
N VAL A 69 -14.02 8.53 -2.02
CA VAL A 69 -14.78 9.37 -2.95
C VAL A 69 -16.20 8.83 -3.12
N ARG A 70 -16.38 7.51 -3.30
CA ARG A 70 -17.71 6.92 -3.55
C ARG A 70 -18.64 6.93 -2.33
N LEU A 71 -18.12 6.73 -1.11
CA LEU A 71 -18.94 6.73 0.11
C LEU A 71 -19.59 8.08 0.44
N LYS A 72 -19.13 9.17 -0.16
CA LYS A 72 -19.76 10.50 -0.05
C LYS A 72 -20.62 10.88 -1.25
N GLY A 73 -20.57 10.10 -2.33
CA GLY A 73 -21.31 10.34 -3.57
C GLY A 73 -22.62 9.57 -3.67
N LEU A 74 -22.90 8.67 -2.72
CA LEU A 74 -24.20 8.04 -2.46
C LEU A 74 -25.00 8.91 -1.48
#